data_AF-A0AAW9IZ18-F1
#
_entry.id   AF-A0AAW9IZ18-F1
#
_cell.length_a   1.000
_cell.length_b   1.000
_cell.length_c   1.000
_cell.angle_alpha   90.00
_cell.angle_beta   90.00
_cell.angle_gamma   90.00
#
_symmetry.space_group_name_H-M   'P 1'
#
loop_
_entity.id
_entity.type
_entity.pdbx_description
1 polymer ?
#
loop_
_entity_poly.entity_id
_entity_poly.type
_entity_poly.pdbx_seq_one_letter_code
_entity_poly.pdbx_strand_id
1 'polypeptide(L)'
;FNGHILNSISFMGMGEAFANPELFDAVKILTDQNLFGLSQRRITISTIGIISGIQRLTKEFPQVNLAFSLHSPFESQRSDLMPINKRFPLNDVMKTLDEHIIHTGRRVFIAYIMLEGINDSKEHAEAVVG
;
A
#
# COMPACT_ATOMS: atom_id res chain seq x y z
N PHE A 1 18.95 27.38 -2.65
CA PHE A 1 17.77 26.49 -2.58
C PHE A 1 16.60 27.20 -3.24
N ASN A 2 16.03 26.65 -4.32
CA ASN A 2 14.99 27.32 -5.14
C ASN A 2 13.60 27.40 -4.47
N GLY A 3 13.51 27.49 -3.14
CA GLY A 3 12.26 27.72 -2.42
C GLY A 3 11.19 26.62 -2.49
N HIS A 4 11.50 25.43 -3.05
CA HIS A 4 10.54 24.34 -3.10
C HIS A 4 10.46 23.59 -1.76
N ILE A 5 9.24 23.50 -1.22
CA ILE A 5 8.94 22.79 0.03
C ILE A 5 8.52 21.36 -0.32
N LEU A 6 9.10 20.37 0.38
CA LEU A 6 8.70 18.98 0.25
C LEU A 6 7.31 18.78 0.88
N ASN A 7 6.31 18.47 0.05
CA ASN A 7 4.93 18.35 0.51
C ASN A 7 4.54 16.95 0.95
N SER A 8 5.02 15.92 0.24
CA SER A 8 4.70 14.51 0.51
C SER A 8 5.81 13.59 -0.01
N ILE A 9 5.85 12.38 0.52
CA ILE A 9 6.75 11.29 0.10
C ILE A 9 5.89 10.07 -0.20
N SER A 10 6.19 9.39 -1.31
CA SER A 10 5.53 8.13 -1.66
C SER A 10 6.56 7.04 -1.92
N PHE A 11 6.44 5.92 -1.21
CA PHE A 11 7.20 4.70 -1.47
C PHE A 11 6.50 3.89 -2.57
N MET A 12 6.61 4.40 -3.80
CA MET A 12 6.06 3.82 -5.03
C MET A 12 7.12 3.72 -6.14
N GLY A 13 8.40 3.84 -5.77
CA GLY A 13 9.52 3.68 -6.68
C GLY A 13 9.80 2.20 -6.99
N MET A 14 11.07 1.86 -7.17
CA MET A 14 11.46 0.48 -7.42
C MET A 14 11.34 -0.40 -6.17
N GLY A 15 10.82 -1.61 -6.36
CA GLY A 15 10.76 -2.66 -5.34
C GLY A 15 9.50 -2.65 -4.48
N GLU A 16 9.35 -3.70 -3.67
CA GLU A 16 8.26 -3.82 -2.69
C GLU A 16 8.72 -3.23 -1.35
N ALA A 17 8.02 -2.18 -0.90
CA ALA A 17 8.45 -1.40 0.27
C ALA A 17 8.62 -2.28 1.52
N PHE A 18 7.66 -3.16 1.81
CA PHE A 18 7.72 -4.00 3.02
C PHE A 18 8.74 -5.14 2.95
N ALA A 19 9.34 -5.39 1.79
CA ALA A 19 10.46 -6.33 1.68
C ALA A 19 11.80 -5.69 2.09
N ASN A 20 11.85 -4.36 2.26
CA ASN A 20 13.04 -3.65 2.73
C ASN A 20 13.03 -3.54 4.28
N PRO A 21 14.02 -4.13 4.98
CA PRO A 21 14.09 -4.06 6.43
C PRO A 21 14.21 -2.63 6.98
N GLU A 22 14.82 -1.72 6.21
CA GLU A 22 15.11 -0.34 6.62
C GLU A 22 13.92 0.63 6.44
N LEU A 23 12.80 0.16 5.86
CA LEU A 23 11.66 1.02 5.54
C LEU A 23 11.16 1.80 6.77
N PHE A 24 10.97 1.10 7.89
CA PHE A 24 10.38 1.68 9.09
C PHE A 24 11.35 2.62 9.82
N ASP A 25 12.66 2.36 9.73
CA ASP A 25 13.68 3.28 10.23
C ASP A 25 13.70 4.57 9.41
N ALA A 26 13.55 4.47 8.08
CA ALA A 26 13.38 5.65 7.23
C ALA A 26 12.11 6.44 7.59
N VAL A 27 10.96 5.79 7.77
CA VAL A 27 9.71 6.45 8.18
C VAL A 27 9.87 7.13 9.54
N LYS A 28 10.55 6.50 10.49
CA LYS A 28 10.86 7.08 11.79
C LYS A 28 11.69 8.36 11.66
N ILE A 29 12.77 8.34 10.88
CA ILE A 29 13.62 9.51 10.62
C ILE A 29 12.84 10.64 9.95
N LEU A 30 12.02 10.32 8.94
CA LEU A 30 11.23 11.29 8.20
C LEU A 30 10.17 11.99 9.07
N THR A 31 9.68 11.31 10.11
CA THR A 31 8.59 11.81 10.96
C THR A 31 9.05 12.38 12.30
N ASP A 32 10.32 12.18 12.65
CA ASP A 32 10.95 12.76 13.85
C ASP A 32 10.97 14.29 13.77
N GLN A 33 10.42 14.95 14.81
CA GLN A 33 10.28 16.40 14.88
C GLN A 33 11.61 17.15 14.95
N ASN A 34 12.69 16.50 15.39
CA ASN A 34 14.04 17.09 15.45
C ASN A 34 14.83 16.88 14.15
N LEU A 35 14.30 16.08 13.22
CA LEU A 35 14.90 15.82 11.91
C LEU A 35 14.05 16.46 10.81
N PHE A 36 13.29 15.67 10.06
CA PHE A 36 12.49 16.18 8.94
C PHE A 36 11.10 16.68 9.35
N GLY A 37 10.57 16.21 10.50
CA GLY A 37 9.31 16.66 11.08
C GLY A 37 8.08 16.45 10.19
N LEU A 38 8.12 15.57 9.18
CA LEU A 38 6.99 15.36 8.29
C LEU A 38 5.85 14.68 9.03
N SER A 39 4.64 15.19 8.85
CA SER A 39 3.44 14.47 9.29
C SER A 39 3.39 13.11 8.61
N GLN A 40 3.15 12.04 9.37
CA GLN A 40 2.90 10.69 8.84
C GLN A 40 1.86 10.69 7.70
N ARG A 41 0.86 11.58 7.76
CA ARG A 41 -0.20 11.71 6.74
C ARG A 41 0.29 12.20 5.39
N ARG A 42 1.52 12.71 5.30
CA ARG A 42 2.20 13.12 4.07
C ARG A 42 3.05 11.99 3.47
N ILE A 43 3.13 10.85 4.15
CA ILE A 43 3.84 9.66 3.70
C ILE A 43 2.82 8.64 3.20
N THR A 44 3.09 8.05 2.05
CA THR A 44 2.30 6.94 1.49
C THR A 44 3.21 5.76 1.24
N ILE A 45 2.81 4.57 1.69
CA ILE A 45 3.50 3.31 1.40
C ILE A 45 2.58 2.49 0.51
N SER A 46 3.09 2.08 -0.65
CA SER A 46 2.41 1.13 -1.52
C SER A 46 2.95 -0.28 -1.29
N THR A 47 2.06 -1.27 -1.32
CA THR A 47 2.44 -2.68 -1.18
C THR A 47 1.66 -3.56 -2.16
N ILE A 48 2.29 -4.65 -2.58
CA ILE A 48 1.66 -5.77 -3.28
C ILE A 48 0.94 -6.77 -2.35
N GLY A 49 0.95 -6.52 -1.04
CA GLY A 49 0.19 -7.31 -0.05
C GLY A 49 1.06 -8.09 0.95
N ILE A 50 2.21 -7.58 1.37
CA ILE A 50 2.99 -8.25 2.43
C ILE A 50 2.29 -8.04 3.79
N ILE A 51 1.55 -9.06 4.24
CA ILE A 51 0.70 -9.03 5.45
C ILE A 51 1.46 -8.55 6.70
N SER A 52 2.64 -9.11 6.96
CA SER A 52 3.44 -8.72 8.14
C SER A 52 3.87 -7.25 8.10
N GLY A 53 4.08 -6.70 6.90
CA GLY A 53 4.41 -5.29 6.71
C GLY A 53 3.21 -4.38 6.99
N ILE A 54 2.02 -4.77 6.52
CA ILE A 54 0.76 -4.04 6.81
C ILE A 54 0.50 -4.04 8.31
N GLN A 55 0.59 -5.19 8.99
CA GLN A 55 0.40 -5.30 10.44
C GLN A 55 1.38 -4.44 11.23
N ARG A 56 2.66 -4.42 10.81
CA ARG A 56 3.68 -3.57 11.42
C ARG A 56 3.37 -2.08 11.22
N LEU A 57 2.96 -1.68 10.01
CA LEU A 57 2.56 -0.31 9.71
C LEU A 57 1.37 0.14 10.59
N THR A 58 0.34 -0.70 10.70
CA THR A 58 -0.84 -0.48 11.54
C THR A 58 -0.45 -0.14 12.98
N LYS A 59 0.52 -0.87 13.54
CA LYS A 59 0.95 -0.73 14.93
C LYS A 59 1.90 0.45 15.16
N GLU A 60 2.91 0.60 14.30
CA GLU A 60 4.03 1.54 14.54
C GLU A 60 3.75 2.93 13.97
N PHE A 61 3.06 3.02 12.83
CA PHE A 61 2.82 4.29 12.12
C PHE A 61 1.38 4.41 11.60
N PRO A 62 0.38 4.41 12.50
CA PRO A 62 -1.05 4.31 12.15
C PRO A 62 -1.59 5.50 11.33
N GLN A 63 -0.82 6.58 11.17
CA GLN A 63 -1.25 7.75 10.39
C GLN A 63 -0.61 7.83 9.00
N VAL A 64 0.30 6.91 8.65
CA VAL A 64 0.85 6.79 7.29
C VAL A 64 -0.21 6.24 6.36
N ASN A 65 -0.29 6.78 5.13
CA ASN A 65 -1.26 6.29 4.16
C ASN A 65 -0.80 4.96 3.57
N LEU A 66 -1.73 4.03 3.42
CA LEU A 66 -1.49 2.72 2.79
C LEU A 66 -2.15 2.67 1.42
N ALA A 67 -1.39 2.27 0.41
CA ALA A 67 -1.90 1.91 -0.90
C ALA A 67 -1.67 0.41 -1.16
N PHE A 68 -2.68 -0.28 -1.68
CA PHE A 68 -2.62 -1.69 -2.02
C PHE A 68 -2.72 -1.88 -3.54
N SER A 69 -1.71 -2.50 -4.13
CA SER A 69 -1.69 -2.91 -5.53
C SER A 69 -2.53 -4.17 -5.73
N LEU A 70 -3.80 -3.95 -6.11
CA LEU A 70 -4.78 -5.01 -6.33
C LEU A 70 -4.61 -5.65 -7.72
N HIS A 71 -4.78 -4.82 -8.77
CA HIS A 71 -4.64 -5.11 -10.20
C HIS A 71 -5.54 -6.21 -10.80
N SER A 72 -6.21 -7.03 -9.98
CA SER A 72 -7.31 -7.89 -10.40
C SER A 72 -8.17 -8.22 -9.18
N PRO A 73 -9.52 -8.17 -9.28
CA PRO A 73 -10.42 -8.64 -8.23
C PRO A 73 -10.54 -10.18 -8.21
N PHE A 74 -10.08 -10.87 -9.27
CA PHE A 74 -10.17 -12.32 -9.40
C PHE A 74 -8.86 -12.99 -8.98
N GLU A 75 -8.93 -13.94 -8.04
CA GLU A 75 -7.79 -14.62 -7.43
C GLU A 75 -6.85 -15.28 -8.46
N SER A 76 -7.40 -15.98 -9.45
CA SER A 76 -6.62 -16.67 -10.48
C SER A 76 -5.86 -15.68 -11.36
N GLN A 77 -6.57 -14.70 -11.91
CA GLN A 77 -5.96 -13.66 -12.74
C GLN A 77 -4.96 -12.82 -11.95
N ARG A 78 -5.22 -12.53 -10.66
CA ARG A 78 -4.25 -11.86 -9.79
C ARG A 78 -3.01 -12.70 -9.61
N SER A 79 -3.13 -14.02 -9.48
CA SER A 79 -1.99 -14.94 -9.37
C SER A 79 -1.12 -14.98 -10.63
N ASP A 80 -1.74 -14.78 -11.79
CA ASP A 80 -1.04 -14.72 -13.08
C ASP A 80 -0.32 -13.37 -13.26
N LEU A 81 -0.99 -12.26 -12.92
CA LEU A 81 -0.41 -10.91 -13.00
C LEU A 81 0.63 -10.63 -11.90
N MET A 82 0.39 -11.16 -10.70
CA MET A 82 1.15 -10.89 -9.49
C MET A 82 1.44 -12.21 -8.75
N PRO A 83 2.54 -12.92 -9.07
CA PRO A 83 2.87 -14.23 -8.48
C PRO A 83 2.93 -14.24 -6.94
N ILE A 84 3.14 -13.07 -6.33
CA ILE A 84 3.08 -12.89 -4.87
C ILE A 84 1.74 -13.32 -4.26
N ASN A 85 0.65 -13.29 -5.02
CA ASN A 85 -0.67 -13.73 -4.57
C ASN A 85 -0.67 -15.20 -4.13
N LYS A 86 0.20 -16.04 -4.68
CA LYS A 86 0.35 -17.45 -4.27
C LYS A 86 0.90 -17.58 -2.85
N ARG A 87 1.68 -16.59 -2.39
CA ARG A 87 2.25 -16.52 -1.04
C ARG A 87 1.33 -15.77 -0.08
N PHE A 88 0.69 -14.71 -0.55
CA PHE A 88 -0.25 -13.89 0.21
C PHE A 88 -1.56 -13.80 -0.60
N PRO A 89 -2.48 -14.77 -0.40
CA PRO A 89 -3.76 -14.81 -1.10
C PRO A 89 -4.57 -13.53 -0.89
N LEU A 90 -5.36 -13.14 -1.90
CA LEU A 90 -6.05 -11.85 -1.88
C LEU A 90 -6.98 -11.72 -0.66
N ASN A 91 -7.73 -12.77 -0.34
CA ASN A 91 -8.62 -12.78 0.83
C ASN A 91 -7.90 -12.49 2.15
N ASP A 92 -6.71 -13.04 2.36
CA ASP A 92 -5.94 -12.81 3.58
C ASP A 92 -5.41 -11.38 3.65
N VAL A 93 -5.01 -10.84 2.50
CA VAL A 93 -4.60 -9.43 2.38
C VAL A 93 -5.78 -8.51 2.65
N MET A 94 -6.95 -8.73 2.03
CA MET A 94 -8.16 -7.93 2.23
C MET A 94 -8.59 -7.92 3.70
N LYS A 95 -8.60 -9.08 4.36
CA LYS A 95 -8.86 -9.17 5.80
C LYS A 95 -7.88 -8.33 6.63
N THR A 96 -6.60 -8.37 6.29
CA THR A 96 -5.56 -7.57 6.97
C THR A 96 -5.76 -6.07 6.74
N LEU A 97 -6.21 -5.68 5.54
CA LEU A 97 -6.54 -4.29 5.23
C LEU A 97 -7.78 -3.81 6.01
N ASP A 98 -8.80 -4.65 6.15
CA ASP A 98 -9.98 -4.35 6.99
C ASP A 98 -9.57 -4.13 8.45
N GLU A 99 -8.73 -5.01 9.00
CA GLU A 99 -8.17 -4.86 10.34
C GLU A 99 -7.36 -3.55 10.48
N HIS A 100 -6.57 -3.19 9.47
CA HIS A 100 -5.85 -1.91 9.43
C HIS A 100 -6.81 -0.72 9.45
N ILE A 101 -7.88 -0.74 8.65
CA ILE A 101 -8.88 0.33 8.58
C ILE A 101 -9.58 0.47 9.93
N ILE A 102 -10.03 -0.63 10.53
CA ILE A 102 -10.70 -0.65 11.84
C ILE A 102 -9.78 -0.08 12.93
N HIS A 103 -8.50 -0.47 12.93
CA HIS A 103 -7.57 -0.05 13.97
C HIS A 103 -7.17 1.44 13.85
N THR A 104 -6.98 1.93 12.63
CA THR A 104 -6.40 3.26 12.39
C THR A 104 -7.43 4.34 12.08
N GLY A 105 -8.63 3.95 11.65
CA GLY A 105 -9.64 4.83 11.07
C GLY A 105 -9.19 5.47 9.74
N ARG A 106 -8.09 4.99 9.14
CA ARG A 106 -7.56 5.50 7.87
C ARG A 106 -8.14 4.71 6.71
N ARG A 107 -8.29 5.38 5.57
CA ARG A 107 -8.66 4.74 4.30
C ARG A 107 -7.42 4.07 3.69
N VAL A 108 -7.64 2.94 3.03
CA VAL A 108 -6.66 2.31 2.14
C VAL A 108 -6.96 2.73 0.71
N PHE A 109 -5.92 3.12 -0.04
CA PHE A 109 -6.04 3.39 -1.47
C PHE A 109 -5.87 2.10 -2.26
N ILE A 110 -6.75 1.83 -3.21
CA ILE A 110 -6.62 0.69 -4.12
C ILE A 110 -5.93 1.18 -5.40
N ALA A 111 -4.77 0.60 -5.70
CA ALA A 111 -4.05 0.84 -6.94
C ALA A 111 -4.43 -0.24 -7.96
N TYR A 112 -4.90 0.20 -9.12
CA TYR A 112 -5.37 -0.65 -10.20
C TYR A 112 -4.75 -0.18 -11.51
N ILE A 113 -3.85 -0.98 -12.10
CA ILE A 113 -3.32 -0.69 -13.43
C ILE A 113 -4.31 -1.22 -14.46
N MET A 114 -4.65 -0.38 -15.44
CA MET A 114 -5.53 -0.78 -16.54
C MET A 114 -4.68 -1.33 -17.67
N LEU A 115 -4.88 -2.61 -17.98
CA LEU A 115 -4.23 -3.33 -19.06
C LEU A 115 -5.29 -3.73 -20.08
N GLU A 116 -5.14 -3.21 -21.29
CA GLU A 116 -6.11 -3.35 -22.38
C GLU A 116 -6.43 -4.83 -22.67
N GLY A 117 -7.71 -5.20 -22.56
CA GLY A 117 -8.20 -6.55 -22.82
C GLY A 117 -7.80 -7.59 -21.77
N ILE A 118 -7.14 -7.18 -20.69
CA ILE A 118 -6.68 -8.07 -19.62
C ILE A 118 -7.54 -7.88 -18.37
N ASN A 119 -7.60 -6.66 -17.82
CA ASN A 119 -8.26 -6.38 -16.55
C ASN A 119 -9.13 -5.11 -16.58
N ASP A 120 -9.54 -4.66 -17.76
CA ASP A 120 -10.25 -3.39 -17.97
C ASP A 120 -11.72 -3.56 -18.40
N SER A 121 -12.27 -4.79 -18.32
CA SER A 121 -13.67 -5.04 -18.68
C SER A 121 -14.65 -4.52 -17.64
N LYS A 122 -15.92 -4.34 -18.03
CA LYS A 122 -17.01 -3.95 -17.11
C LYS A 122 -17.16 -4.93 -15.93
N GLU A 123 -16.96 -6.22 -16.19
CA GLU A 123 -17.02 -7.27 -15.17
C GLU A 123 -15.94 -7.07 -14.09
N HIS A 124 -14.71 -6.68 -14.48
CA HIS A 124 -13.66 -6.34 -13.52
C HIS A 124 -14.05 -5.13 -12.68
N ALA A 125 -14.60 -4.08 -13.30
CA ALA A 125 -15.01 -2.88 -12.58
C ALA A 125 -16.12 -3.17 -11.56
N GLU A 126 -17.11 -3.99 -11.93
CA GLU A 126 -18.18 -4.43 -11.03
C GLU A 126 -17.63 -5.26 -9.87
N ALA A 127 -16.71 -6.19 -10.15
CA ALA A 127 -16.09 -7.05 -9.14
C ALA A 127 -15.11 -6.32 -8.19
N VAL A 128 -14.63 -5.12 -8.55
CA VAL A 128 -13.81 -4.28 -7.65
C VAL A 128 -14.66 -3.52 -6.63
N VAL A 129 -15.92 -3.23 -6.96
CA VAL A 129 -16.84 -2.45 -6.11
C VAL A 129 -17.65 -3.33 -5.17
N GLY A 130 -17.98 -4.55 -5.61
CA GLY A 130 -18.76 -5.54 -4.86
C GLY A 130 -17.97 -6.25 -3.77
#